data_AF-A0A8S3TGD7-F1
#
_entry.id   AF-A0A8S3TGD7-F1
#
_cell.length_a   1.000
_cell.length_b   1.000
_cell.length_c   1.000
_cell.angle_alpha   90.00
_cell.angle_beta   90.00
_cell.angle_gamma   90.00
#
_symmetry.space_group_name_H-M   'P 1'
#
loop_
_entity.id
_entity.type
_entity.pdbx_description
1 polymer ?
#
loop_
_entity_poly.entity_id
_entity_poly.type
_entity_poly.pdbx_seq_one_letter_code
_entity_poly.pdbx_strand_id
1 'polypeptide(L)'
;MAVFRSDPCGIICIIITYSAVFYADYVVIWHLVIPAMSNTLWGTFCVILFNLIVFLMTVSHMRAVLSDPGIVPLPKNGLDFSDLHAGRSIPNTKDGWSVCNKCETYRPPRAHHCRICRRCIRKMDHHCPWINNCVGELNQKYFIQFLFYVGMASCYATTMVITSWVMDPNVTSTYKHTKLIHSVILIVECVLFGMFVIAIGCDQIDLEVNFNSKKEDGLYYKVTVIANRIFFLLSQCGTILPEL
;
A
#
# COMPACT_ATOMS: atom_id res chain seq x y z
N MET A 1 -6.42 -14.41 11.47
CA MET A 1 -5.21 -14.81 12.21
C MET A 1 -4.11 -13.88 11.79
N ALA A 2 -3.41 -13.24 12.74
CA ALA A 2 -2.23 -12.45 12.42
C ALA A 2 -1.12 -13.37 11.93
N VAL A 3 -0.49 -12.98 10.83
CA VAL A 3 0.54 -13.80 10.18
C VAL A 3 1.89 -13.15 10.46
N PHE A 4 2.37 -13.25 11.70
CA PHE A 4 3.69 -12.74 12.04
C PHE A 4 4.77 -13.59 11.33
N ARG A 5 5.68 -12.93 10.63
CA ARG A 5 6.78 -13.57 9.90
C ARG A 5 8.10 -13.21 10.57
N SER A 6 8.90 -14.21 10.87
CA SER A 6 10.26 -14.04 11.41
C SER A 6 11.25 -13.69 10.28
N ASP A 7 11.04 -12.55 9.62
CA ASP A 7 12.02 -11.95 8.73
C ASP A 7 12.87 -10.92 9.50
N PRO A 8 14.18 -11.15 9.71
CA PRO A 8 15.04 -10.23 10.46
C PRO A 8 15.05 -8.81 9.88
N CYS A 9 15.01 -8.69 8.56
CA CYS A 9 14.96 -7.39 7.87
C CYS A 9 13.67 -6.65 8.24
N GLY A 10 12.52 -7.30 8.12
CA GLY A 10 11.23 -6.71 8.50
C GLY A 10 11.12 -6.31 9.98
N ILE A 11 11.69 -7.10 10.90
CA ILE A 11 11.71 -6.76 12.33
C ILE A 11 12.53 -5.48 12.58
N ILE A 12 13.71 -5.37 11.96
CA ILE A 12 14.55 -4.18 12.06
C ILE A 12 13.82 -2.96 11.49
N CYS A 13 13.16 -3.10 10.34
CA CYS A 13 12.37 -2.02 9.74
C CYS A 13 11.24 -1.54 10.67
N ILE A 14 10.51 -2.45 11.32
CA ILE A 14 9.47 -2.10 12.29
C ILE A 14 10.05 -1.31 13.46
N ILE A 15 11.19 -1.74 14.01
CA ILE A 15 11.86 -1.03 15.13
C ILE A 15 12.27 0.38 14.70
N ILE A 16 12.87 0.52 13.51
CA ILE A 16 13.26 1.81 12.94
C ILE A 16 12.04 2.70 12.77
N THR A 17 10.95 2.20 12.20
CA THR A 17 9.71 2.96 12.02
C THR A 17 9.18 3.51 13.34
N TYR A 18 9.04 2.68 14.38
CA TYR A 18 8.51 3.15 15.66
C TYR A 18 9.47 4.10 16.39
N SER A 19 10.77 3.90 16.24
CA SER A 19 11.79 4.80 16.79
C SER A 19 11.76 6.18 16.11
N ALA A 20 11.59 6.21 14.78
CA ALA A 20 11.43 7.43 14.00
C ALA A 20 10.17 8.19 14.43
N VAL A 21 9.03 7.50 14.52
CA VAL A 21 7.75 8.08 14.99
C VAL A 21 7.87 8.67 16.40
N PHE A 22 8.48 7.94 17.34
CA PHE A 22 8.69 8.43 18.69
C PHE A 22 9.62 9.66 18.71
N TYR A 23 10.69 9.63 17.92
CA TYR A 23 11.61 10.76 17.80
C TYR A 23 10.94 12.00 17.22
N ALA A 24 10.13 11.85 16.16
CA ALA A 24 9.38 12.94 15.56
C ALA A 24 8.41 13.58 16.56
N ASP A 25 7.67 12.78 17.34
CA ASP A 25 6.79 13.27 18.39
C ASP A 25 7.55 14.00 19.51
N TYR A 26 8.66 13.42 19.96
CA TYR A 26 9.56 14.07 20.91
C TYR A 26 10.02 15.45 20.42
N VAL A 27 10.49 15.55 19.16
CA VAL A 27 10.97 16.83 18.61
C VAL A 27 9.84 17.84 18.47
N VAL A 28 8.70 17.44 17.89
CA VAL A 28 7.56 18.34 17.67
C VAL A 28 7.06 18.91 18.99
N ILE A 29 6.90 18.10 20.03
CA ILE A 29 6.37 18.56 21.32
C ILE A 29 7.43 19.38 22.07
N TRP A 30 8.61 18.82 22.31
CA TRP A 30 9.57 19.39 23.25
C TRP A 30 10.42 20.52 22.67
N HIS A 31 10.77 20.45 21.38
CA HIS A 31 11.67 21.43 20.75
C HIS A 31 10.93 22.45 19.88
N LEU A 32 9.70 22.16 19.44
CA LEU A 32 8.93 23.06 18.58
C LEU A 32 7.75 23.72 19.28
N VAL A 33 6.82 22.94 19.84
CA VAL A 33 5.53 23.43 20.37
C VAL A 33 5.66 24.04 21.76
N ILE A 34 6.19 23.31 22.75
CA ILE A 34 6.30 23.83 24.13
C ILE A 34 7.05 25.16 24.15
N PRO A 35 8.22 25.30 23.51
CA PRO A 35 9.02 26.52 23.65
C PRO A 35 8.41 27.72 22.90
N ALA A 36 7.72 27.49 21.78
CA ALA A 36 7.17 28.57 20.97
C ALA A 36 5.75 29.00 21.39
N MET A 37 4.96 28.09 21.98
CA MET A 37 3.51 28.31 22.12
C MET A 37 2.86 27.66 23.36
N SER A 38 3.62 27.25 24.39
CA SER A 38 3.07 26.60 25.61
C SER A 38 1.97 27.39 26.31
N ASN A 39 2.02 28.72 26.26
CA ASN A 39 1.09 29.60 26.99
C ASN A 39 -0.20 29.89 26.20
N THR A 40 -0.38 29.25 25.03
CA THR A 40 -1.52 29.52 24.14
C THR A 40 -2.41 28.29 24.01
N LEU A 41 -3.72 28.49 23.86
CA LEU A 41 -4.66 27.41 23.52
C LEU A 41 -4.32 26.76 22.17
N TRP A 42 -3.70 27.53 21.26
CA TRP A 42 -3.22 27.04 19.97
C TRP A 42 -2.14 25.98 20.12
N GLY A 43 -1.20 26.15 21.05
CA GLY A 43 -0.17 25.15 21.34
C GLY A 43 -0.76 23.81 21.77
N THR A 44 -1.71 23.83 22.71
CA THR A 44 -2.43 22.61 23.15
C THR A 44 -3.18 21.95 22.00
N PHE A 45 -3.88 22.74 21.18
CA PHE A 45 -4.57 22.23 20.00
C PHE A 45 -3.59 21.56 19.02
N CYS A 46 -2.43 22.17 18.76
CA CYS A 46 -1.39 21.61 17.92
C CYS A 46 -0.88 20.25 18.44
N VAL A 47 -0.59 20.13 19.74
CA VAL A 47 -0.15 18.86 20.34
C VAL A 47 -1.22 17.77 20.16
N ILE A 48 -2.47 18.07 20.47
CA ILE A 48 -3.59 17.12 20.36
C ILE A 48 -3.75 16.67 18.91
N LEU A 49 -3.73 17.61 17.96
CA LEU A 49 -3.89 17.31 16.54
C LEU A 49 -2.75 16.44 16.02
N PHE A 50 -1.50 16.75 16.37
CA PHE A 50 -0.36 15.95 15.96
C PHE A 50 -0.42 14.53 16.53
N ASN A 51 -0.72 14.40 17.83
CA ASN A 51 -0.85 13.09 18.48
C ASN A 51 -2.00 12.26 17.91
N LEU A 52 -3.10 12.91 17.51
CA LEU A 52 -4.18 12.22 16.81
C LEU A 52 -3.72 11.66 15.46
N ILE A 53 -2.96 12.42 14.67
CA ILE A 53 -2.39 11.95 13.41
C ILE A 53 -1.43 10.78 13.65
N VAL A 54 -0.53 10.89 14.62
CA VAL A 54 0.42 9.83 15.00
C VAL A 54 -0.31 8.56 15.48
N PHE A 55 -1.38 8.72 16.25
CA PHE A 55 -2.22 7.60 16.68
C PHE A 55 -2.88 6.88 15.50
N LEU A 56 -3.52 7.62 14.59
CA LEU A 56 -4.16 7.06 13.40
C LEU A 56 -3.14 6.39 12.45
N MET A 57 -1.97 6.98 12.29
CA MET A 57 -0.83 6.40 11.57
C MET A 57 -0.38 5.08 12.21
N THR A 58 -0.22 5.05 13.53
CA THR A 58 0.22 3.86 14.26
C THR A 58 -0.81 2.73 14.17
N VAL A 59 -2.10 3.05 14.30
CA VAL A 59 -3.19 2.07 14.16
C VAL A 59 -3.26 1.52 12.74
N SER A 60 -3.18 2.37 11.72
CA SER A 60 -3.18 1.91 10.32
C SER A 60 -1.95 1.05 9.99
N HIS A 61 -0.77 1.42 10.46
CA HIS A 61 0.44 0.61 10.35
C HIS A 61 0.28 -0.75 11.02
N MET A 62 -0.16 -0.78 12.29
CA MET A 62 -0.40 -2.03 13.03
C MET A 62 -1.38 -2.94 12.31
N ARG A 63 -2.44 -2.39 11.71
CA ARG A 63 -3.38 -3.17 10.91
C ARG A 63 -2.75 -3.70 9.64
N ALA A 64 -1.89 -2.95 8.95
CA ALA A 64 -1.16 -3.44 7.77
C ALA A 64 -0.21 -4.60 8.13
N VAL A 65 0.51 -4.47 9.26
CA VAL A 65 1.42 -5.50 9.79
C VAL A 65 0.67 -6.78 10.17
N LEU A 66 -0.42 -6.65 10.95
CA LEU A 66 -1.08 -7.80 11.57
C LEU A 66 -2.19 -8.44 10.73
N SER A 67 -2.66 -7.79 9.68
CA SER A 67 -3.74 -8.35 8.85
C SER A 67 -3.24 -9.44 7.91
N ASP A 68 -4.11 -10.41 7.61
CA ASP A 68 -3.88 -11.35 6.52
C ASP A 68 -3.81 -10.56 5.21
N PRO A 69 -2.73 -10.71 4.40
CA PRO A 69 -2.63 -10.03 3.11
C PRO A 69 -3.54 -10.64 2.03
N GLY A 70 -4.21 -11.76 2.31
CA GLY A 70 -5.03 -12.50 1.34
C GLY A 70 -4.36 -13.78 0.89
N ILE A 71 -3.84 -14.58 1.84
CA ILE A 71 -3.17 -15.86 1.55
C ILE A 71 -4.13 -16.81 0.82
N VAL A 72 -3.65 -17.43 -0.27
CA VAL A 72 -4.37 -18.49 -0.97
C VAL A 72 -4.37 -19.76 -0.08
N PRO A 73 -5.54 -20.36 0.22
CA PRO A 73 -5.63 -21.56 1.04
C PRO A 73 -4.92 -22.73 0.35
N LEU A 74 -4.29 -23.61 1.13
CA LEU A 74 -3.73 -24.84 0.57
C LEU A 74 -4.83 -25.90 0.43
N PRO A 75 -4.79 -26.73 -0.62
CA PRO A 75 -5.65 -27.89 -0.72
C PRO A 75 -5.36 -28.85 0.43
N LYS A 76 -6.41 -29.41 1.06
CA LYS A 76 -6.27 -30.36 2.19
C LYS A 76 -5.84 -31.75 1.74
N ASN A 77 -6.23 -32.12 0.52
CA ASN A 77 -5.81 -33.35 -0.14
C ASN A 77 -4.86 -32.92 -1.26
N GLY A 78 -3.75 -33.64 -1.45
CA GLY A 78 -2.80 -33.34 -2.54
C GLY A 78 -3.54 -33.19 -3.86
N LEU A 79 -3.25 -32.11 -4.59
CA LEU A 79 -3.80 -31.93 -5.92
C LEU A 79 -3.05 -32.85 -6.87
N ASP A 80 -3.79 -33.63 -7.66
CA ASP A 80 -3.20 -34.43 -8.71
C ASP A 80 -2.82 -33.51 -9.88
N PHE A 81 -1.52 -33.21 -9.99
CA PHE A 81 -0.94 -32.41 -11.07
C PHE A 81 -0.53 -33.26 -12.27
N SER A 82 -0.83 -34.56 -12.29
CA SER A 82 -0.45 -35.48 -13.38
C SER A 82 -0.93 -35.01 -14.75
N ASP A 83 -2.11 -34.40 -14.85
CA ASP A 83 -2.65 -33.85 -16.10
C ASP A 83 -1.87 -32.63 -16.63
N LEU A 84 -1.23 -31.84 -15.76
CA LEU A 84 -0.43 -30.67 -16.16
C LEU A 84 0.92 -31.06 -16.76
N HIS A 85 1.51 -32.18 -16.33
CA HIS A 85 2.74 -32.72 -16.90
C HIS A 85 2.53 -33.50 -18.19
N ALA A 86 1.30 -33.96 -18.44
CA ALA A 86 0.91 -34.64 -19.68
C ALA A 86 0.66 -33.69 -20.87
N GLY A 87 0.96 -32.39 -20.75
CA GLY A 87 0.77 -31.40 -21.82
C GLY A 87 -0.70 -31.10 -22.14
N ARG A 88 -1.65 -31.61 -21.34
CA ARG A 88 -3.06 -31.21 -21.45
C ARG A 88 -3.20 -29.82 -20.84
N SER A 89 -3.42 -28.84 -21.70
CA SER A 89 -3.89 -27.51 -21.30
C SER A 89 -5.10 -27.68 -20.39
N ILE A 90 -5.05 -27.12 -19.17
CA ILE A 90 -6.18 -27.06 -18.24
C ILE A 90 -7.43 -26.65 -19.07
N PRO A 91 -8.51 -27.46 -19.08
CA PRO A 91 -9.68 -27.12 -19.85
C PRO A 91 -10.20 -25.77 -19.35
N ASN A 92 -10.21 -24.78 -20.26
CA ASN A 92 -10.72 -23.43 -20.03
C ASN A 92 -9.79 -22.45 -19.26
N THR A 93 -8.66 -22.07 -19.86
CA THR A 93 -7.83 -20.91 -19.46
C THR A 93 -8.52 -19.53 -19.63
N LYS A 94 -9.83 -19.49 -19.84
CA LYS A 94 -10.60 -18.25 -20.04
C LYS A 94 -10.67 -17.35 -18.79
N ASP A 95 -10.37 -17.91 -17.61
CA ASP A 95 -10.55 -17.20 -16.35
C ASP A 95 -9.24 -16.74 -15.67
N GLY A 96 -8.07 -16.90 -16.32
CA GLY A 96 -6.79 -16.35 -15.83
C GLY A 96 -6.15 -17.06 -14.62
N TRP A 97 -6.58 -18.29 -14.32
CA TRP A 97 -5.99 -19.12 -13.27
C TRP A 97 -4.64 -19.71 -13.71
N SER A 98 -3.72 -19.86 -12.76
CA SER A 98 -2.40 -20.47 -12.98
C SER A 98 -2.07 -21.47 -11.87
N VAL A 99 -0.94 -22.17 -11.94
CA VAL A 99 -0.51 -23.12 -10.91
C VAL A 99 0.74 -22.62 -10.21
N CYS A 100 0.87 -22.88 -8.91
CA CYS A 100 2.10 -22.64 -8.17
C CYS A 100 2.72 -23.96 -7.73
N ASN A 101 3.82 -24.36 -8.37
CA ASN A 101 4.54 -25.59 -8.04
C ASN A 101 5.13 -25.58 -6.61
N LYS A 102 5.43 -24.41 -6.04
CA LYS A 102 5.97 -24.29 -4.68
C LYS A 102 4.93 -24.45 -3.58
N CYS A 103 3.69 -24.07 -3.87
CA CYS A 103 2.58 -24.18 -2.92
C CYS A 103 1.65 -25.33 -3.28
N GLU A 104 1.92 -26.05 -4.38
CA GLU A 104 1.12 -27.15 -4.89
C GLU A 104 -0.38 -26.80 -4.91
N THR A 105 -0.70 -25.60 -5.41
CA THR A 105 -2.07 -25.07 -5.43
C THR A 105 -2.37 -24.35 -6.74
N TYR A 106 -3.65 -24.37 -7.12
CA TYR A 106 -4.18 -23.43 -8.10
C TYR A 106 -4.11 -22.02 -7.54
N ARG A 107 -3.70 -21.11 -8.42
CA ARG A 107 -3.44 -19.70 -8.16
C ARG A 107 -4.50 -18.87 -8.87
N PRO A 108 -5.35 -18.13 -8.13
CA PRO A 108 -6.31 -17.22 -8.71
C PRO A 108 -5.65 -16.14 -9.59
N PRO A 109 -6.40 -15.49 -10.48
CA PRO A 109 -5.91 -14.34 -11.25
C PRO A 109 -5.28 -13.28 -10.34
N ARG A 110 -4.17 -12.68 -10.79
CA ARG A 110 -3.41 -11.65 -10.05
C ARG A 110 -2.81 -12.10 -8.72
N ALA A 111 -2.91 -13.38 -8.35
CA ALA A 111 -2.15 -13.87 -7.21
C ALA A 111 -0.69 -14.13 -7.62
N HIS A 112 0.25 -13.89 -6.71
CA HIS A 112 1.67 -14.17 -6.92
C HIS A 112 2.27 -14.90 -5.72
N HIS A 113 3.28 -15.72 -5.97
CA HIS A 113 4.00 -16.43 -4.92
C HIS A 113 5.08 -15.53 -4.32
N CYS A 114 4.92 -15.15 -3.05
CA CYS A 114 5.95 -14.44 -2.32
C CYS A 114 6.98 -15.43 -1.76
N ARG A 115 8.25 -15.27 -2.13
CA ARG A 115 9.35 -16.13 -1.65
C ARG A 115 9.63 -15.96 -0.15
N ILE A 116 9.43 -14.74 0.37
CA ILE A 116 9.66 -14.39 1.79
C ILE A 116 8.54 -14.97 2.65
N CYS A 117 7.28 -14.68 2.30
CA CYS A 117 6.11 -15.23 3.00
C CYS A 117 5.88 -16.73 2.75
N ARG A 118 6.56 -17.33 1.75
CA ARG A 118 6.42 -18.74 1.29
C ARG A 118 4.99 -19.15 0.99
N ARG A 119 4.20 -18.22 0.46
CA ARG A 119 2.77 -18.39 0.18
C ARG A 119 2.37 -17.63 -1.08
N CYS A 120 1.35 -18.12 -1.77
CA CYS A 120 0.63 -17.34 -2.76
C CYS A 120 -0.28 -16.32 -2.08
N ILE A 121 -0.20 -15.07 -2.49
CA ILE A 121 -0.98 -13.94 -1.98
C ILE A 121 -1.90 -13.44 -3.10
N ARG A 122 -3.19 -13.24 -2.80
CA ARG A 122 -4.18 -12.69 -3.75
C ARG A 122 -3.97 -11.21 -3.99
N LYS A 123 -4.09 -10.80 -5.26
CA LYS A 123 -3.75 -9.44 -5.73
C LYS A 123 -2.47 -8.93 -5.07
N MET A 124 -1.44 -9.77 -5.09
CA MET A 124 -0.16 -9.42 -4.48
C MET A 124 0.38 -8.20 -5.19
N ASP A 125 0.64 -7.15 -4.43
CA ASP A 125 1.36 -5.98 -4.91
C ASP A 125 2.87 -6.23 -4.70
N HIS A 126 3.33 -6.15 -3.45
CA HIS A 126 4.71 -6.44 -3.10
C HIS A 126 4.86 -7.03 -1.69
N HIS A 127 6.07 -7.49 -1.37
CA HIS A 127 6.44 -7.76 0.01
C HIS A 127 7.15 -6.53 0.58
N CYS A 128 6.63 -5.99 1.67
CA CYS A 128 7.10 -4.75 2.25
C CYS A 128 7.81 -5.03 3.57
N PRO A 129 9.14 -4.83 3.65
CA PRO A 129 9.89 -4.99 4.89
C PRO A 129 9.38 -4.06 6.00
N TRP A 130 8.94 -2.85 5.67
CA TRP A 130 8.46 -1.85 6.63
C TRP A 130 7.24 -2.28 7.44
N ILE A 131 6.37 -3.12 6.87
CA ILE A 131 5.25 -3.72 7.61
C ILE A 131 5.50 -5.20 7.95
N ASN A 132 6.69 -5.73 7.64
CA ASN A 132 7.05 -7.14 7.76
C ASN A 132 5.95 -8.10 7.24
N ASN A 133 5.32 -7.73 6.13
CA ASN A 133 4.17 -8.45 5.57
C ASN A 133 4.04 -8.18 4.07
N CYS A 134 3.31 -9.04 3.38
CA CYS A 134 2.88 -8.73 2.01
C CYS A 134 1.83 -7.63 2.02
N VAL A 135 1.84 -6.79 0.99
CA VAL A 135 0.70 -5.95 0.63
C VAL A 135 -0.11 -6.72 -0.41
N GLY A 136 -1.36 -7.00 -0.09
CA GLY A 136 -2.27 -7.76 -0.94
C GLY A 136 -3.73 -7.40 -0.69
N GLU A 137 -4.64 -8.15 -1.32
CA GLU A 137 -6.06 -7.84 -1.40
C GLU A 137 -6.72 -7.41 -0.08
N LEU A 138 -6.37 -8.08 1.03
CA LEU A 138 -7.08 -7.91 2.30
C LEU A 138 -6.47 -6.84 3.22
N ASN A 139 -5.22 -6.42 3.00
CA ASN A 139 -4.55 -5.42 3.85
C ASN A 139 -4.10 -4.15 3.09
N GLN A 140 -4.20 -4.12 1.76
CA GLN A 140 -3.81 -2.96 0.93
C GLN A 140 -4.45 -1.65 1.40
N LYS A 141 -5.72 -1.66 1.80
CA LYS A 141 -6.42 -0.47 2.32
C LYS A 141 -5.76 0.12 3.58
N TYR A 142 -5.22 -0.73 4.46
CA TYR A 142 -4.54 -0.27 5.68
C TYR A 142 -3.16 0.29 5.35
N PHE A 143 -2.48 -0.32 4.38
CA PHE A 143 -1.21 0.19 3.87
C PHE A 143 -1.38 1.57 3.23
N ILE A 144 -2.40 1.78 2.40
CA ILE A 144 -2.71 3.11 1.81
C ILE A 144 -3.07 4.13 2.91
N GLN A 145 -3.89 3.75 3.90
CA GLN A 145 -4.19 4.62 5.04
C GLN A 145 -2.93 5.02 5.80
N PHE A 146 -2.02 4.06 6.05
CA PHE A 146 -0.73 4.33 6.68
C PHE A 146 0.08 5.36 5.90
N LEU A 147 0.24 5.19 4.58
CA LEU A 147 0.98 6.14 3.75
C LEU A 147 0.34 7.54 3.76
N PHE A 148 -0.98 7.61 3.75
CA PHE A 148 -1.71 8.89 3.85
C PHE A 148 -1.42 9.61 5.18
N TYR A 149 -1.49 8.89 6.31
CA TYR A 149 -1.19 9.49 7.61
C TYR A 149 0.29 9.86 7.77
N VAL A 150 1.23 9.09 7.19
CA VAL A 150 2.66 9.47 7.14
C VAL A 150 2.84 10.77 6.36
N GLY A 151 2.21 10.90 5.18
CA GLY A 151 2.27 12.13 4.38
C GLY A 151 1.72 13.34 5.15
N MET A 152 0.57 13.18 5.81
CA MET A 152 0.01 14.24 6.67
C MET A 152 0.91 14.60 7.85
N ALA A 153 1.49 13.62 8.54
CA ALA A 153 2.42 13.84 9.65
C ALA A 153 3.67 14.62 9.18
N SER A 154 4.24 14.25 8.03
CA SER A 154 5.41 14.94 7.45
C SER A 154 5.11 16.40 7.08
N CYS A 155 3.96 16.66 6.44
CA CYS A 155 3.53 18.02 6.10
C CYS A 155 3.27 18.86 7.37
N TYR A 156 2.64 18.26 8.38
CA TYR A 156 2.38 18.90 9.66
C TYR A 156 3.69 19.25 10.37
N ALA A 157 4.60 18.29 10.52
CA ALA A 157 5.89 18.48 11.17
C ALA A 157 6.72 19.58 10.48
N THR A 158 6.75 19.59 9.14
CA THR A 158 7.41 20.64 8.35
C THR A 158 6.81 22.02 8.63
N THR A 159 5.49 22.12 8.68
CA THR A 159 4.78 23.36 9.01
C THR A 159 5.12 23.82 10.43
N MET A 160 5.18 22.89 11.40
CA MET A 160 5.51 23.18 12.79
C MET A 160 6.95 23.66 12.98
N VAL A 161 7.89 23.13 12.19
CA VAL A 161 9.26 23.66 12.17
C VAL A 161 9.21 25.14 11.78
N ILE A 162 8.58 25.47 10.64
CA ILE A 162 8.50 26.85 10.14
C ILE A 162 7.83 27.78 11.18
N THR A 163 6.66 27.41 11.72
CA THR A 163 5.93 28.25 12.67
C THR A 163 6.72 28.45 13.97
N SER A 164 7.41 27.42 14.47
CA SER A 164 8.23 27.52 15.68
C SER A 164 9.42 28.47 15.50
N TRP A 165 10.02 28.54 14.31
CA TRP A 165 11.10 29.49 14.01
C TRP A 165 10.60 30.93 13.84
N VAL A 166 9.37 31.11 13.35
CA VAL A 166 8.75 32.44 13.20
C VAL A 166 8.30 33.02 14.53
N MET A 167 7.69 32.19 15.40
CA MET A 167 7.11 32.64 16.67
C MET A 167 8.15 32.91 17.77
N ASP A 168 9.32 32.27 17.69
CA ASP A 168 10.36 32.35 18.72
C ASP A 168 11.75 32.65 18.11
N PRO A 169 11.96 33.88 17.57
CA PRO A 169 13.18 34.23 16.84
C PRO A 169 14.40 34.54 17.73
N ASN A 170 14.18 34.93 18.99
CA ASN A 170 15.19 35.51 19.89
C ASN A 170 15.57 34.58 21.05
N VAL A 171 15.75 33.30 20.75
CA VAL A 171 16.18 32.26 21.70
C VAL A 171 17.64 32.40 22.12
N THR A 172 17.97 31.91 23.32
CA THR A 172 19.36 31.82 23.81
C THR A 172 20.20 30.94 22.87
N SER A 173 21.49 31.29 22.70
CA SER A 173 22.38 30.62 21.73
C SER A 173 22.43 29.11 21.91
N THR A 174 22.57 28.60 23.15
CA THR A 174 22.62 27.16 23.43
C THR A 174 21.34 26.44 23.01
N TYR A 175 20.17 27.00 23.35
CA TYR A 175 18.88 26.41 22.99
C TYR A 175 18.63 26.49 21.48
N LYS A 176 19.05 27.58 20.84
CA LYS A 176 18.98 27.76 19.38
C LYS A 176 19.72 26.66 18.62
N HIS A 177 20.93 26.28 19.07
CA HIS A 177 21.70 25.21 18.44
C HIS A 177 20.99 23.85 18.55
N THR A 178 20.48 23.51 19.73
CA THR A 178 19.71 22.28 19.94
C THR A 178 18.44 22.23 19.08
N LYS A 179 17.65 23.31 19.08
CA LYS A 179 16.45 23.45 18.24
C LYS A 179 16.77 23.30 16.74
N LEU A 180 17.88 23.89 16.30
CA LEU A 180 18.36 23.77 14.91
C LEU A 180 18.70 22.33 14.53
N ILE A 181 19.50 21.65 15.35
CA ILE A 181 19.91 20.26 15.07
C ILE A 181 18.68 19.36 14.96
N HIS A 182 17.76 19.43 15.93
CA HIS A 182 16.54 18.61 15.90
C HIS A 182 15.62 18.99 14.74
N SER A 183 15.49 20.27 14.39
CA SER A 183 14.72 20.72 13.23
C SER A 183 15.29 20.14 11.92
N VAL A 184 16.62 20.15 11.75
CA VAL A 184 17.26 19.61 10.54
C VAL A 184 17.03 18.11 10.43
N ILE A 185 17.23 17.36 11.52
CA ILE A 185 17.01 15.90 11.52
C ILE A 185 15.55 15.58 11.19
N LEU A 186 14.59 16.29 11.80
CA LEU A 186 13.17 16.10 11.54
C LEU A 186 12.80 16.42 10.09
N ILE A 187 13.34 17.48 9.49
CA ILE A 187 13.10 17.80 8.07
C ILE A 187 13.67 16.72 7.16
N VAL A 188 14.87 16.21 7.44
CA VAL A 188 15.45 15.09 6.68
C VAL A 188 14.54 13.87 6.77
N GLU A 189 14.05 13.53 7.97
CA GLU A 189 13.10 12.45 8.17
C GLU A 189 11.81 12.65 7.37
N CYS A 190 11.20 13.83 7.43
CA CYS A 190 9.99 14.18 6.68
C CYS A 190 10.18 14.09 5.16
N VAL A 191 11.34 14.51 4.65
CA VAL A 191 11.67 14.43 3.22
C VAL A 191 11.85 12.98 2.78
N LEU A 192 12.58 12.17 3.54
CA LEU A 192 12.79 10.75 3.23
C LEU A 192 11.46 9.98 3.20
N PHE A 193 10.62 10.13 4.22
CA PHE A 193 9.30 9.50 4.23
C PHE A 193 8.34 10.10 3.21
N GLY A 194 8.43 11.42 2.95
CA GLY A 194 7.63 12.08 1.93
C GLY A 194 7.92 11.56 0.53
N MET A 195 9.20 11.42 0.16
CA MET A 195 9.60 10.80 -1.12
C MET A 195 9.10 9.36 -1.24
N PHE A 196 9.18 8.58 -0.16
CA PHE A 196 8.68 7.21 -0.13
C PHE A 196 7.16 7.14 -0.33
N VAL A 197 6.39 8.00 0.34
CA VAL A 197 4.93 8.08 0.19
C VAL A 197 4.55 8.47 -1.24
N ILE A 198 5.25 9.43 -1.84
CA ILE A 198 4.98 9.86 -3.22
C ILE A 198 5.30 8.72 -4.20
N ALA A 199 6.48 8.10 -4.10
CA ALA A 199 6.88 7.03 -5.00
C ALA A 199 5.89 5.86 -4.98
N ILE A 200 5.54 5.36 -3.79
CA ILE A 200 4.57 4.27 -3.68
C ILE A 200 3.16 4.73 -4.06
N GLY A 201 2.78 5.97 -3.72
CA GLY A 201 1.49 6.53 -4.11
C GLY A 201 1.31 6.56 -5.63
N CYS A 202 2.33 7.01 -6.36
CA CYS A 202 2.36 6.98 -7.82
C CYS A 202 2.22 5.56 -8.36
N ASP A 203 3.00 4.61 -7.84
CA ASP A 203 2.93 3.20 -8.27
C ASP A 203 1.52 2.62 -8.08
N GLN A 204 0.86 2.90 -6.95
CA GLN A 204 -0.51 2.42 -6.69
C GLN A 204 -1.54 3.04 -7.63
N ILE A 205 -1.41 4.35 -7.94
CA ILE A 205 -2.32 5.06 -8.86
C ILE A 205 -2.14 4.51 -10.28
N ASP A 206 -0.90 4.35 -10.72
CA ASP A 206 -0.58 3.83 -12.06
C ASP A 206 -1.13 2.42 -12.25
N LEU A 207 -1.05 1.57 -11.22
CA LEU A 207 -1.63 0.23 -11.28
C LEU A 207 -3.16 0.25 -11.43
N GLU A 208 -3.85 1.15 -10.74
CA GLU A 208 -5.31 1.27 -10.81
C GLU A 208 -5.77 1.87 -12.14
N VAL A 209 -5.11 2.93 -12.62
CA VAL A 209 -5.41 3.57 -13.91
C VAL A 209 -5.18 2.60 -15.06
N ASN A 210 -4.02 1.94 -15.10
CA ASN A 210 -3.71 0.95 -16.13
C ASN A 210 -4.64 -0.27 -16.07
N PHE A 211 -5.11 -0.65 -14.87
CA PHE A 211 -6.07 -1.73 -14.72
C PHE A 211 -7.44 -1.36 -15.26
N ASN A 212 -7.93 -0.15 -14.97
CA ASN A 212 -9.21 0.33 -15.48
C ASN A 212 -9.18 0.51 -17.00
N SER A 213 -8.08 1.04 -17.56
CA SER A 213 -7.88 1.10 -19.02
C SER A 213 -7.93 -0.29 -19.67
N LYS A 214 -7.21 -1.29 -19.15
CA LYS A 214 -7.26 -2.66 -19.69
C LYS A 214 -8.65 -3.31 -19.56
N LYS A 215 -9.39 -2.97 -18.50
CA LYS A 215 -10.76 -3.45 -18.28
C LYS A 215 -11.73 -2.83 -19.30
N GLU A 216 -11.58 -1.53 -19.58
CA GLU A 216 -12.33 -0.83 -20.61
C GLU A 216 -12.00 -1.39 -22.00
N ASP A 217 -10.73 -1.57 -22.35
CA ASP A 217 -10.31 -2.17 -23.62
C ASP A 217 -10.88 -3.58 -23.79
N GLY A 218 -10.84 -4.40 -22.73
CA GLY A 218 -11.40 -5.75 -22.73
C GLY A 218 -12.93 -5.77 -22.84
N LEU A 219 -13.63 -4.79 -22.26
CA LEU A 219 -15.07 -4.63 -22.42
C LEU A 219 -15.41 -4.17 -23.84
N TYR A 220 -14.67 -3.19 -24.37
CA TYR A 220 -14.82 -2.68 -25.72
C TYR A 220 -14.62 -3.79 -26.74
N TYR A 221 -13.55 -4.57 -26.61
CA TYR A 221 -13.29 -5.74 -27.44
C TYR A 221 -14.42 -6.78 -27.36
N LYS A 222 -14.93 -7.08 -26.16
CA LYS A 222 -16.08 -7.99 -26.00
C LYS A 222 -17.35 -7.45 -26.69
N VAL A 223 -17.64 -6.17 -26.55
CA VAL A 223 -18.79 -5.51 -27.21
C VAL A 223 -18.63 -5.55 -28.73
N THR A 224 -17.46 -5.22 -29.26
CA THR A 224 -17.17 -5.30 -30.71
C THR A 224 -17.29 -6.72 -31.24
N VAL A 225 -16.78 -7.72 -30.53
CA VAL A 225 -16.90 -9.13 -30.93
C VAL A 225 -18.36 -9.61 -30.90
N ILE A 226 -19.15 -9.21 -29.89
CA ILE A 226 -20.58 -9.51 -29.81
C ILE A 226 -21.34 -8.82 -30.95
N ALA A 227 -21.08 -7.54 -31.20
CA ALA A 227 -21.68 -6.77 -32.29
C ALA A 227 -21.36 -7.39 -33.65
N ASN A 228 -20.10 -7.79 -33.89
CA ASN A 228 -19.69 -8.45 -35.13
C ASN A 228 -20.30 -9.84 -35.28
N ARG A 229 -20.49 -10.60 -34.18
CA ARG A 229 -21.22 -11.88 -34.21
C ARG A 229 -22.70 -11.69 -34.51
N ILE A 230 -23.36 -10.68 -33.93
CA ILE A 230 -24.76 -10.36 -34.21
C ILE A 230 -24.91 -9.92 -35.67
N PHE A 231 -24.04 -9.06 -36.17
CA PHE A 231 -24.03 -8.63 -37.57
C PHE A 231 -23.83 -9.82 -38.54
N PHE A 232 -22.91 -10.74 -38.21
CA PHE A 232 -22.69 -11.95 -39.00
C PHE A 232 -23.91 -12.89 -39.00
N LEU A 233 -24.58 -13.04 -37.84
CA LEU A 233 -25.81 -13.84 -37.73
C LEU A 233 -27.00 -13.20 -38.47
N LEU A 234 -27.11 -11.86 -38.45
CA LEU A 234 -28.12 -11.13 -39.22
C LEU A 234 -27.86 -11.20 -40.74
N SER A 235 -26.59 -11.20 -41.15
CA SER A 235 -26.20 -11.41 -42.55
C SER A 235 -26.52 -12.82 -43.06
N GLN A 236 -26.61 -13.82 -42.17
CA GLN A 236 -27.01 -15.19 -42.54
C GLN A 236 -28.54 -15.40 -42.55
N CYS A 237 -29.32 -14.45 -42.01
CA CYS A 237 -30.79 -14.51 -41.99
C CYS A 237 -31.44 -13.77 -43.19
N GLY A 238 -30.65 -13.24 -44.12
CA GLY A 238 -31.12 -12.46 -45.28
C GLY A 238 -31.41 -13.25 -46.56
N THR A 239 -31.19 -14.57 -46.61
CA THR A 239 -31.45 -15.40 -47.79
C THR A 239 -32.68 -16.29 -47.59
N ILE A 240 -33.86 -15.68 -47.51
CA ILE A 240 -35.13 -16.32 -47.90
C ILE A 240 -35.95 -15.25 -48.65
N LEU A 241 -35.63 -15.05 -49.92
CA LEU A 241 -36.59 -14.53 -50.91
C LEU A 241 -36.64 -15.59 -52.02
N PRO A 242 -37.81 -16.21 -52.27
CA PRO A 242 -37.94 -17.23 -53.29
C PRO A 242 -37.88 -16.58 -54.67
N GLU A 243 -37.13 -17.18 -55.59
CA GLU A 243 -37.20 -16.87 -57.01
C GLU A 243 -38.59 -17.26 -57.54
N LEU A 244 -39.35 -16.24 -58.00
CA LEU A 244 -40.43 -16.33 -58.98
C LEU A 244 -40.46 -15.01 -59.77
#